data_AF-A0A950JFR6-F1
#
_entry.id   AF-A0A950JFR6-F1
#
_cell.length_a   1.000
_cell.length_b   1.000
_cell.length_c   1.000
_cell.angle_alpha   90.00
_cell.angle_beta   90.00
_cell.angle_gamma   90.00
#
_symmetry.space_group_name_H-M   'P 1'
#
loop_
_entity.id
_entity.type
_entity.pdbx_description
1 polymer ?
#
loop_
_entity_poly.entity_id
_entity_poly.type
_entity_poly.pdbx_seq_one_letter_code
_entity_poly.pdbx_strand_id
1 'polypeptide(L)'
;MIVCSCNILSDVQILSMLQGQDRARPCSPAKAYRGLGCAPRCGRCVPTIRALLAEAHIANCEASCQKCPSDLQNGADEGEEESAILPIAAE
;
A
#
# COMPACT_ATOMS: atom_id res chain seq x y z
N MET A 1 15.56 -2.18 8.68
CA MET A 1 15.69 -3.57 8.19
C MET A 1 15.44 -3.64 6.69
N ILE A 2 16.22 -4.39 5.89
CA ILE A 2 15.87 -4.68 4.49
C ILE A 2 14.71 -5.69 4.46
N VAL A 3 13.63 -5.32 3.77
CA VAL A 3 12.40 -6.11 3.68
C VAL A 3 12.28 -6.78 2.30
N CYS A 4 12.60 -6.07 1.21
CA CYS A 4 12.55 -6.62 -0.14
C CYS A 4 13.94 -6.63 -0.78
N SER A 5 14.52 -7.82 -0.97
CA SER A 5 15.83 -7.96 -1.63
C SER A 5 15.79 -7.66 -3.13
N CYS A 6 14.67 -7.97 -3.82
CA CYS A 6 14.56 -7.77 -5.27
C CYS A 6 14.59 -6.29 -5.68
N ASN A 7 14.02 -5.43 -4.83
CA ASN A 7 13.91 -3.99 -5.06
C ASN A 7 14.77 -3.18 -4.07
N ILE A 8 15.54 -3.85 -3.21
CA ILE A 8 16.41 -3.28 -2.18
C ILE A 8 15.65 -2.23 -1.33
N LEU A 9 14.49 -2.63 -0.80
CA LEU A 9 13.63 -1.76 0.01
C LEU A 9 13.80 -2.06 1.49
N SER A 10 13.99 -1.01 2.28
CA SER A 10 13.95 -1.06 3.73
C SER A 10 12.56 -0.80 4.30
N ASP A 11 12.35 -1.22 5.55
CA ASP A 11 11.19 -0.86 6.37
C ASP A 11 10.94 0.65 6.41
N VAL A 12 11.97 1.47 6.62
CA VAL A 12 11.83 2.94 6.66
C VAL A 12 11.31 3.47 5.32
N GLN A 13 11.81 2.96 4.19
CA GLN A 13 11.31 3.35 2.86
C GLN A 13 9.86 2.88 2.63
N ILE A 14 9.49 1.70 3.13
CA ILE A 14 8.10 1.23 3.02
C ILE A 14 7.17 2.11 3.87
N LEU A 15 7.60 2.48 5.08
CA LEU A 15 6.82 3.27 6.03
C LEU A 15 6.77 4.76 5.69
N SER A 16 7.77 5.30 4.98
CA SER A 16 7.74 6.70 4.52
C SER A 16 6.54 6.98 3.61
N MET A 17 5.98 5.95 2.98
CA MET A 17 4.76 6.07 2.18
C MET A 17 3.55 6.53 2.99
N LEU A 18 3.53 6.29 4.30
CA LEU A 18 2.45 6.73 5.18
C LEU A 18 2.59 8.21 5.59
N GLN A 19 3.74 8.84 5.35
CA GLN A 19 3.96 10.25 5.67
C GLN A 19 3.26 11.13 4.64
N GLY A 20 2.39 12.04 5.10
CA GLY A 20 1.68 12.99 4.24
C GLY A 20 0.45 12.46 3.51
N GLN A 21 0.12 11.17 3.65
CA GLN A 21 -1.20 10.64 3.28
C GLN A 21 -2.21 10.90 4.40
N ASP A 22 -3.48 10.98 4.03
CA ASP A 22 -4.57 10.96 5.01
C ASP A 22 -4.40 9.70 5.88
N ARG A 23 -4.21 9.92 7.18
CA ARG A 23 -3.89 8.88 8.16
C ARG A 23 -4.94 7.78 8.24
N ALA A 24 -6.15 8.02 7.70
CA ALA A 24 -7.22 7.04 7.65
C ALA A 24 -7.21 6.17 6.37
N ARG A 25 -6.38 6.47 5.36
CA ARG A 25 -6.36 5.68 4.12
C ARG A 25 -5.49 4.42 4.30
N PRO A 26 -6.06 3.20 4.14
CA PRO A 26 -5.28 1.97 4.20
C PRO A 26 -4.23 1.95 3.08
N CYS A 27 -3.04 1.45 3.40
CA CYS A 27 -1.95 1.30 2.44
C CYS A 27 -1.74 -0.19 2.17
N SER A 28 -1.91 -0.60 0.91
CA SER A 28 -1.62 -1.97 0.48
C SER A 28 -0.15 -2.11 0.05
N PRO A 29 0.41 -3.34 0.05
CA PRO A 29 1.75 -3.58 -0.50
C PRO A 29 1.89 -3.13 -1.96
N ALA A 30 0.84 -3.31 -2.78
CA ALA A 30 0.83 -2.87 -4.17
C ALA A 30 0.94 -1.34 -4.27
N LYS A 31 0.21 -0.61 -3.42
CA LYS A 31 0.32 0.86 -3.33
C LYS A 31 1.70 1.30 -2.86
N ALA A 32 2.30 0.59 -1.90
CA ALA A 32 3.66 0.86 -1.44
C ALA A 32 4.69 0.70 -2.57
N TYR A 33 4.64 -0.40 -3.33
CA TYR A 33 5.51 -0.59 -4.49
C TYR A 33 5.34 0.52 -5.53
N ARG A 34 4.07 0.82 -5.89
CA ARG A 34 3.74 1.84 -6.89
C ARG A 34 4.28 3.22 -6.49
N GLY A 35 4.06 3.64 -5.25
CA GLY A 35 4.53 4.94 -4.82
C GLY A 35 6.05 5.01 -4.58
N LEU A 36 6.72 3.88 -4.38
CA LEU A 36 8.19 3.78 -4.40
C LEU A 36 8.77 3.66 -5.82
N GLY A 37 7.92 3.67 -6.85
CA GLY A 37 8.35 3.64 -8.25
C GLY A 37 8.89 2.29 -8.70
N CYS A 38 8.47 1.18 -8.07
CA CYS A 38 8.92 -0.16 -8.44
C CYS A 38 7.76 -1.15 -8.59
N ALA A 39 8.00 -2.23 -9.33
CA ALA A 39 7.06 -3.34 -9.47
C ALA A 39 7.44 -4.51 -8.54
N PRO A 40 6.47 -5.31 -8.04
CA PRO A 40 6.78 -6.53 -7.32
C PRO A 40 7.49 -7.55 -8.24
N ARG A 41 8.49 -8.27 -7.71
CA ARG A 41 9.22 -9.30 -8.47
C ARG A 41 8.88 -10.73 -8.03
N CYS A 42 9.34 -11.14 -6.85
CA CYS A 42 9.12 -12.49 -6.35
C CYS A 42 8.06 -12.61 -5.25
N GLY A 43 7.51 -11.48 -4.77
CA GLY A 43 6.42 -11.45 -3.78
C GLY A 43 6.75 -11.95 -2.36
N ARG A 44 7.92 -12.55 -2.11
CA ARG A 44 8.28 -13.15 -0.81
C ARG A 44 8.20 -12.20 0.40
N CYS A 45 8.39 -10.91 0.16
CA CYS A 45 8.35 -9.87 1.18
C CYS A 45 6.94 -9.30 1.42
N VAL A 46 5.94 -9.65 0.61
CA VAL A 46 4.55 -9.17 0.75
C VAL A 46 3.97 -9.38 2.16
N PRO A 47 4.06 -10.55 2.81
CA PRO A 47 3.52 -10.71 4.17
C PRO A 47 4.20 -9.78 5.18
N THR A 48 5.53 -9.60 5.07
CA THR A 48 6.28 -8.67 5.93
C THR A 48 5.88 -7.21 5.70
N ILE A 49 5.71 -6.80 4.44
CA ILE A 49 5.24 -5.46 4.08
C ILE A 49 3.84 -5.22 4.65
N ARG A 50 2.92 -6.20 4.55
CA ARG A 50 1.58 -6.11 5.14
C ARG A 50 1.64 -5.90 6.65
N ALA A 51 2.43 -6.70 7.36
CA ALA A 51 2.58 -6.59 8.80
C ALA A 51 3.13 -5.21 9.21
N LEU A 52 4.16 -4.71 8.52
CA LEU A 52 4.72 -3.38 8.78
C LEU A 52 3.69 -2.26 8.58
N LEU A 53 2.91 -2.32 7.50
CA LEU A 53 1.87 -1.32 7.23
C LEU A 53 0.74 -1.41 8.26
N ALA A 54 0.31 -2.61 8.63
CA ALA A 54 -0.72 -2.82 9.64
C ALA A 54 -0.30 -2.30 11.02
N GLU A 55 0.91 -2.62 11.46
CA GLU A 55 1.47 -2.13 12.72
C GLU A 55 1.52 -0.59 12.75
N ALA A 56 1.99 0.02 11.67
CA ALA A 56 2.05 1.48 11.56
C ALA A 56 0.65 2.13 11.58
N HIS A 57 -0.35 1.47 10.99
CA HIS A 57 -1.75 1.91 11.07
C HIS A 57 -2.31 1.80 12.48
N ILE A 58 -2.06 0.69 13.19
CA ILE A 58 -2.52 0.50 14.58
C ILE A 58 -1.88 1.55 15.50
N ALA A 59 -0.57 1.77 15.40
CA ALA A 59 0.14 2.77 16.19
C ALA A 59 -0.37 4.20 15.98
N ASN A 60 -1.03 4.45 14.84
CA ASN A 60 -1.52 5.75 14.45
C ASN A 60 -3.06 5.89 14.54
N CYS A 61 -3.77 4.83 14.88
CA CYS A 61 -5.23 4.82 14.98
C CYS A 61 -5.65 5.30 16.38
N GLU A 62 -6.32 6.45 16.44
CA GLU A 62 -6.88 6.98 17.70
C GLU A 62 -8.26 6.37 18.03
N ALA A 63 -8.83 5.55 17.14
CA ALA A 63 -10.13 4.94 17.32
C ALA A 63 -10.04 3.62 18.10
N SER A 64 -10.87 3.46 19.12
CA SER A 64 -11.02 2.23 19.91
C SER A 64 -11.95 1.21 19.23
N CYS A 65 -11.67 0.86 17.98
CA CYS A 65 -12.45 -0.14 17.26
C CYS A 65 -12.13 -1.57 17.77
N GLN A 66 -13.16 -2.40 17.96
CA GLN A 66 -12.99 -3.82 18.34
C GLN A 66 -12.40 -4.69 17.22
N LYS A 67 -12.42 -4.23 15.96
CA LYS A 67 -11.87 -4.98 14.82
C LYS A 67 -11.30 -4.01 13.78
N CYS A 68 -10.02 -4.18 13.46
CA CYS A 68 -9.35 -3.36 12.46
C CYS A 68 -9.57 -3.96 11.06
N PRO A 69 -9.98 -3.20 10.03
CA PRO A 69 -10.10 -3.72 8.66
C PRO A 69 -8.75 -4.20 8.09
N SER A 70 -7.63 -3.75 8.66
CA SER A 70 -6.29 -4.23 8.31
C SER A 70 -6.11 -5.74 8.58
N ASP A 71 -6.82 -6.31 9.57
CA ASP A 71 -6.84 -7.76 9.85
C ASP A 71 -7.63 -8.58 8.81
N LEU A 72 -8.52 -7.93 8.05
CA LEU A 72 -9.46 -8.61 7.15
C LEU A 72 -9.00 -8.66 5.68
N GLN A 73 -7.92 -7.95 5.31
CA GLN A 73 -7.51 -7.80 3.91
C GLN A 73 -6.68 -8.97 3.36
N ASN A 74 -7.37 -10.10 3.15
CA ASN A 74 -6.97 -11.16 2.23
C ASN A 74 -7.90 -11.14 0.99
N GLY A 75 -7.63 -10.26 0.03
CA GLY A 75 -8.19 -10.33 -1.33
C GLY A 75 -9.16 -9.21 -1.73
N ALA A 76 -8.64 -8.10 -2.26
CA ALA A 76 -9.31 -7.20 -3.22
C ALA A 76 -8.30 -6.12 -3.64
N ASP A 77 -7.46 -6.43 -4.64
CA ASP A 77 -6.81 -5.40 -5.47
C ASP A 77 -7.61 -5.40 -6.77
N GLU A 78 -8.79 -4.80 -6.75
CA GLU A 78 -9.54 -4.49 -7.96
C GLU A 78 -9.14 -3.06 -8.37
N GLY A 79 -8.60 -2.96 -9.58
CA GLY A 79 -7.98 -1.77 -10.10
C GLY A 79 -8.96 -0.59 -10.23
N GLU A 80 -8.55 0.55 -9.72
CA GLU A 80 -9.03 1.84 -10.21
C GLU A 80 -8.23 2.16 -11.48
N GLU A 81 -8.65 1.57 -12.60
CA GLU A 81 -8.41 2.09 -13.94
C GLU A 81 -9.63 2.93 -14.32
N GLU A 82 -9.58 4.24 -14.05
CA GLU A 82 -10.50 5.19 -14.68
C GLU A 82 -9.67 6.32 -15.29
N SER A 83 -8.95 5.97 -16.36
CA SER A 83 -8.46 6.94 -17.34
C SER A 83 -9.55 7.10 -18.39
N ALA A 84 -10.54 7.95 -18.11
CA ALA A 84 -11.50 8.42 -19.11
C ALA A 84 -10.76 9.22 -20.19
N ILE A 85 -10.37 8.56 -21.27
CA ILE A 85 -9.95 9.20 -22.52
C ILE A 85 -11.24 9.63 -23.24
N LEU A 86 -11.53 10.93 -23.28
CA LEU A 86 -12.57 11.47 -24.17
C LEU A 86 -12.12 11.33 -25.63
N PRO A 87 -12.95 10.82 -26.55
CA PRO A 87 -12.69 10.97 -27.98
C PRO A 87 -13.07 12.39 -28.41
N ILE A 88 -12.09 13.15 -28.89
CA ILE A 88 -12.30 14.36 -29.69
C ILE A 88 -12.33 13.91 -31.15
N ALA A 89 -13.49 13.91 -31.79
CA ALA A 89 -13.65 14.11 -33.24
C ALA A 89 -15.14 14.14 -33.61
N ALA A 90 -15.64 15.32 -33.93
CA ALA A 90 -16.80 15.50 -34.80
C ALA A 90 -16.36 16.47 -35.89
N GLU A 91 -16.18 15.95 -37.10
CA GLU A 91 -16.31 16.72 -38.35
C GLU A 91 -17.75 16.60 -38.86
#